data_AF-A0A3M9YRQ2-F1
#
_entry.id   AF-A0A3M9YRQ2-F1
#
_cell.length_a   1.000
_cell.length_b   1.000
_cell.length_c   1.000
_cell.angle_alpha   90.00
_cell.angle_beta   90.00
_cell.angle_gamma   90.00
#
_symmetry.space_group_name_H-M   'P 1'
#
loop_
_entity.id
_entity.type
_entity.pdbx_description
1 polymer ?
#
loop_
_entity_poly.entity_id
_entity_poly.type
_entity_poly.pdbx_seq_one_letter_code
_entity_poly.pdbx_strand_id
1 'polypeptide(L)' 'MNPLTLMFAILGLTGFALGAILTVTGPFEMGVIVMGLGLVFQVISLVRIKRAKKKDGSNARG' A
#
# COMPACT_ATOMS: atom_id res chain seq x y z
N MET A 1 -10.90 -5.10 10.27
CA MET A 1 -9.65 -4.75 9.58
C MET A 1 -8.73 -4.08 10.58
N ASN A 2 -7.45 -4.47 10.64
CA ASN A 2 -6.56 -3.94 11.67
C ASN A 2 -6.20 -2.47 11.36
N PRO A 3 -6.24 -1.52 12.32
CA PRO A 3 -5.93 -0.09 12.09
C PRO A 3 -4.58 0.13 11.42
N LEU A 4 -3.61 -0.71 11.77
CA LEU A 4 -2.27 -0.73 11.18
C LEU A 4 -2.28 -0.93 9.65
N THR A 5 -3.24 -1.71 9.13
CA THR A 5 -3.36 -1.97 7.69
C THR A 5 -3.92 -0.76 6.94
N LEU A 6 -4.82 -0.01 7.59
CA LEU A 6 -5.30 1.25 7.04
C LEU A 6 -4.16 2.28 7.00
N MET A 7 -3.37 2.38 8.06
CA MET A 7 -2.21 3.28 8.10
C MET A 7 -1.20 2.98 6.99
N PHE A 8 -0.86 1.70 6.77
CA PHE A 8 0.02 1.31 5.65
C PHE A 8 -0.57 1.63 4.28
N ALA A 9 -1.88 1.49 4.11
CA ALA A 9 -2.53 1.84 2.84
C ALA A 9 -2.47 3.36 2.58
N ILE A 10 -2.72 4.17 3.60
CA ILE A 10 -2.63 5.64 3.53
C ILE A 10 -1.19 6.07 3.26
N LEU A 11 -0.21 5.52 3.99
CA LEU A 11 1.23 5.76 3.77
C LEU A 11 1.68 5.39 2.35
N GLY A 12 1.20 4.25 1.84
CA GLY A 12 1.49 3.82 0.47
C GLY A 12 0.88 4.75 -0.57
N LEU A 13 -0.34 5.25 -0.35
CA LEU A 13 -0.99 6.25 -1.22
C LEU A 13 -0.28 7.61 -1.20
N THR A 14 0.11 8.10 -0.03
CA THR A 14 0.84 9.39 0.06
C THR A 14 2.25 9.27 -0.51
N GLY A 15 2.97 8.17 -0.24
CA GLY A 15 4.28 7.90 -0.85
C GLY A 15 4.20 7.78 -2.37
N PHE A 16 3.17 7.12 -2.89
CA PHE A 16 2.92 7.03 -4.32
C PHE A 16 2.67 8.41 -4.95
N ALA A 17 1.79 9.23 -4.34
CA ALA A 17 1.47 10.57 -4.84
C ALA A 17 2.70 11.50 -4.81
N LEU A 18 3.48 11.47 -3.73
CA LEU A 18 4.73 12.23 -3.63
C LEU A 18 5.75 11.78 -4.68
N GLY A 19 5.89 10.47 -4.89
CA GLY A 19 6.74 9.91 -5.94
C GLY A 19 6.30 10.34 -7.34
N ALA A 20 5.00 10.37 -7.63
CA ALA A 20 4.46 10.86 -8.89
C ALA A 20 4.75 12.36 -9.10
N ILE A 21 4.62 13.18 -8.06
CA ILE A 21 4.95 14.61 -8.10
C ILE A 21 6.45 14.80 -8.39
N LEU A 22 7.33 14.11 -7.65
CA LEU A 22 8.78 14.12 -7.86
C LEU A 22 9.16 13.65 -9.27
N THR A 23 8.42 12.70 -9.83
CA THR A 23 8.66 12.21 -11.19
C THR A 23 8.39 13.31 -12.23
N VAL A 24 7.29 14.05 -12.07
CA VAL A 24 6.90 15.11 -13.02
C VAL A 24 7.70 16.41 -12.82
N THR A 25 8.20 16.69 -11.62
CA THR A 25 8.92 17.94 -11.32
C THR A 25 10.41 17.95 -11.66
N GLY A 26 10.98 16.84 -12.15
CA GLY A 26 12.35 16.79 -12.65
C GLY A 26 13.22 15.66 -12.12
N PRO A 27 13.19 15.28 -10.83
CA PRO A 27 13.98 14.15 -10.33
C PRO A 27 13.28 12.80 -10.61
N PHE A 28 13.22 12.44 -11.90
CA PHE A 28 12.53 11.26 -12.42
C PHE A 28 12.94 9.95 -11.72
N GLU A 29 14.24 9.71 -11.57
CA GLU A 29 14.78 8.48 -10.95
C GLU A 29 14.32 8.35 -9.49
N MET A 30 14.45 9.43 -8.71
CA MET A 30 14.02 9.45 -7.32
C MET A 30 12.50 9.36 -7.19
N GLY A 31 11.75 10.01 -8.07
CA GLY A 31 10.31 9.96 -8.10
C GLY A 31 9.78 8.54 -8.36
N VAL A 32 10.34 7.86 -9.35
CA VAL A 32 9.97 6.46 -9.68
C VAL A 32 10.32 5.51 -8.55
N ILE A 33 11.47 5.69 -7.89
CA ILE A 33 11.87 4.88 -6.72
C ILE A 33 10.86 5.07 -5.57
N VAL A 34 10.51 6.32 -5.26
CA VAL A 34 9.53 6.65 -4.20
C VAL A 34 8.14 6.13 -4.56
N MET A 35 7.75 6.23 -5.83
CA MET A 35 6.48 5.71 -6.34
C MET A 35 6.43 4.17 -6.23
N GLY A 36 7.51 3.49 -6.59
CA GLY A 36 7.68 2.05 -6.45
C GLY A 36 7.60 1.59 -4.98
N LEU A 37 8.27 2.30 -4.07
CA LEU A 37 8.17 2.06 -2.62
C LEU A 37 6.74 2.20 -2.10
N GLY A 38 6.01 3.24 -2.56
CA GLY A 38 4.59 3.43 -2.23
C GLY A 38 3.71 2.26 -2.68
N LEU A 39 3.92 1.74 -3.89
CA LEU A 39 3.21 0.56 -4.41
C LEU A 39 3.52 -0.71 -3.60
N VAL A 40 4.76 -0.90 -3.17
CA VAL A 40 5.13 -2.05 -2.31
C VAL A 40 4.38 -2.00 -0.98
N PHE A 41 4.27 -0.83 -0.35
CA PHE A 41 3.45 -0.67 0.87
C PHE A 41 1.98 -0.99 0.63
N GLN A 42 1.41 -0.56 -0.50
CA GLN A 42 0.03 -0.90 -0.87
C GLN A 42 -0.16 -2.41 -1.06
N VAL A 43 0.80 -3.11 -1.70
CA VAL A 43 0.78 -4.58 -1.87
C VAL A 43 0.82 -5.29 -0.52
N ILE A 44 1.68 -4.87 0.42
CA ILE A 44 1.75 -5.44 1.77
C ILE A 44 0.40 -5.28 2.50
N SER A 45 -0.21 -4.09 2.39
CA SER A 45 -1.54 -3.85 2.93
C SER A 45 -2.59 -4.77 2.32
N LEU A 46 -2.62 -4.92 1.00
CA LEU A 46 -3.56 -5.82 0.32
C LEU A 46 -3.35 -7.29 0.72
N VAL A 47 -2.11 -7.74 0.87
CA VAL A 47 -1.80 -9.10 1.35
C VAL A 47 -2.28 -9.31 2.78
N ARG A 48 -2.11 -8.31 3.67
CA ARG A 48 -2.65 -8.32 5.04
C ARG A 48 -4.18 -8.39 5.04
N ILE A 49 -4.86 -7.58 4.22
CA ILE A 49 -6.31 -7.61 4.06
C ILE A 49 -6.76 -8.97 3.53
N LYS A 50 -6.09 -9.52 2.51
CA LYS A 50 -6.39 -10.83 1.91
C LYS A 50 -6.25 -11.96 2.93
N ARG A 51 -5.19 -11.94 3.75
CA ARG A 51 -5.00 -12.93 4.84
C ARG A 51 -6.08 -12.80 5.92
N ALA A 52 -6.42 -11.57 6.33
CA ALA A 52 -7.50 -11.33 7.29
C ALA A 52 -8.85 -11.83 6.75
N LYS A 53 -9.21 -11.48 5.51
CA LYS A 53 -10.44 -11.98 4.86
C LYS A 53 -10.48 -13.51 4.77
N LYS A 54 -9.35 -14.16 4.50
CA LYS A 54 -9.29 -15.63 4.42
C LYS A 54 -9.51 -16.30 5.79
N LYS A 55 -9.12 -15.61 6.88
CA LYS A 55 -9.36 -16.08 8.26
C LYS A 55 -10.83 -15.91 8.67
N ASP A 56 -11.45 -14.78 8.33
CA ASP A 56 -12.88 -14.54 8.63
C ASP A 56 -13.80 -15.46 7.80
N GLY A 57 -13.45 -15.76 6.54
CA GLY A 57 -14.20 -16.69 5.69
C GLY A 57 -14.15 -18.17 6.14
N SER A 58 -13.22 -18.53 7.03
CA SER A 58 -13.15 -19.87 7.63
C SER A 58 -14.06 -20.02 8.84
N ASN A 59 -14.50 -18.90 9.45
CA ASN A 59 -15.39 -18.89 10.62
C ASN A 59 -16.88 -18.70 10.24
N ALA A 60 -17.18 -18.52 8.95
CA ALA A 60 -18.54 -18.38 8.42
C ALA A 60 -19.06 -19.67 7.74
N ARG A 61 -18.35 -20.79 7.93
CA ARG A 61 -18.64 -22.11 7.34
C ARG A 61 -18.69 -23.25 8.37
N GLY A 62 -18.75 -22.92 9.66
CA GLY A 62 -18.95 -23.87 10.76
C GLY A 62 -20.38 -23.85 11.23
#